data_AF-A0A2T1CH96-F1
#
_entry.id   AF-A0A2T1CH96-F1
#
_cell.length_a   1.000
_cell.length_b   1.000
_cell.length_c   1.000
_cell.angle_alpha   90.00
_cell.angle_beta   90.00
_cell.angle_gamma   90.00
#
_symmetry.space_group_name_H-M   'P 1'
#
loop_
_entity.id
_entity.type
_entity.pdbx_description
1 polymer ?
#
loop_
_entity_poly.entity_id
_entity_poly.type
_entity_poly.pdbx_seq_one_letter_code
_entity_poly.pdbx_strand_id
1 'polypeptide(L)'
;MPKRFAIGPLGEHDDHWLTVWAALTGKSKSYLATTLIGLRVREKKEVIQEMLDHCASLRGLSQGELFTAILTNPQYLEQQPIVEDVEQTEGLDA
;
A
#
# COMPACT_ATOMS: atom_id res chain seq x y z
N MET A 1 0.68 3.14 -22.40
CA MET A 1 -0.65 2.55 -22.11
C MET A 1 -0.89 2.62 -20.61
N PRO A 2 -2.06 3.07 -20.13
CA PRO A 2 -2.37 3.02 -18.71
C PRO A 2 -2.33 1.57 -18.22
N LYS A 3 -1.63 1.31 -17.12
CA LYS A 3 -1.53 -0.03 -16.53
C LYS A 3 -2.91 -0.41 -16.01
N ARG A 4 -3.52 -1.46 -16.57
CA ARG A 4 -4.78 -2.01 -16.07
C ARG A 4 -4.46 -2.83 -14.82
N PHE A 5 -5.18 -2.60 -13.74
CA PHE A 5 -5.16 -3.44 -12.56
C PHE A 5 -6.57 -3.95 -12.29
N ALA A 6 -6.69 -5.20 -11.84
CA ALA A 6 -7.95 -5.75 -11.40
C ALA A 6 -8.22 -5.29 -9.97
N ILE A 7 -9.46 -4.86 -9.70
CA ILE A 7 -9.92 -4.66 -8.33
C ILE A 7 -10.35 -6.03 -7.81
N GLY A 8 -9.93 -6.37 -6.60
CA GLY A 8 -10.32 -7.61 -5.93
C GLY A 8 -11.83 -7.69 -5.68
N PRO A 9 -12.32 -8.79 -5.09
CA PRO A 9 -13.74 -8.91 -4.75
C PRO A 9 -14.15 -7.76 -3.82
N LEU A 10 -15.23 -7.08 -4.20
CA LEU A 10 -15.83 -6.04 -3.38
C LEU A 10 -16.75 -6.67 -2.33
N GLY A 11 -17.23 -5.86 -1.37
CA GLY A 11 -18.27 -6.29 -0.44
C GLY A 11 -19.54 -6.74 -1.16
N GLU A 12 -20.40 -7.48 -0.45
CA GLU A 12 -21.58 -8.18 -0.98
C GLU A 12 -22.47 -7.33 -1.90
N HIS A 13 -22.55 -6.02 -1.66
CA HIS A 13 -23.37 -5.09 -2.44
C HIS A 13 -22.63 -3.90 -3.02
N ASP A 14 -21.32 -3.80 -2.82
CA ASP A 14 -20.53 -2.64 -3.25
C ASP A 14 -20.57 -2.46 -4.77
N ASP A 15 -20.51 -3.56 -5.54
CA ASP A 15 -20.61 -3.49 -7.00
C ASP A 15 -21.99 -3.03 -7.47
N HIS A 16 -23.05 -3.43 -6.76
CA HIS A 16 -24.42 -2.98 -7.03
C HIS A 16 -24.54 -1.47 -6.76
N TRP A 17 -24.06 -0.99 -5.62
CA TRP A 17 -24.09 0.42 -5.27
C TRP A 17 -23.28 1.28 -6.24
N LEU A 18 -22.11 0.80 -6.67
CA LEU A 18 -21.31 1.50 -7.66
C LEU A 18 -22.01 1.56 -9.03
N THR A 19 -22.75 0.51 -9.40
CA THR A 19 -23.56 0.48 -10.62
C THR A 19 -24.72 1.47 -10.54
N VAL A 20 -25.44 1.52 -9.42
CA VAL A 20 -26.51 2.49 -9.18
C VAL A 20 -25.96 3.92 -9.25
N TRP A 21 -24.83 4.19 -8.59
CA TRP A 21 -24.22 5.52 -8.58
C TRP A 21 -23.77 5.96 -9.98
N ALA A 22 -23.19 5.05 -10.77
CA ALA A 22 -22.85 5.29 -12.17
C ALA A 22 -24.09 5.70 -12.99
N ALA A 23 -25.20 4.98 -12.85
CA ALA A 23 -26.46 5.30 -13.52
C ALA A 23 -27.00 6.68 -13.12
N LEU A 24 -27.00 7.01 -11.83
CA LEU A 24 -27.52 8.29 -11.32
C LEU A 24 -26.69 9.51 -11.74
N THR A 25 -25.38 9.34 -11.94
CA THR A 25 -24.46 10.45 -12.25
C THR A 25 -24.05 10.54 -13.72
N GLY A 26 -24.43 9.57 -14.55
CA GLY A 26 -24.00 9.46 -15.94
C GLY A 26 -22.49 9.23 -16.09
N LYS A 27 -21.79 8.79 -15.04
CA LYS A 27 -20.36 8.46 -15.06
C LYS A 27 -20.17 6.96 -15.26
N SER A 28 -19.02 6.56 -15.80
CA SER A 28 -18.71 5.13 -15.91
C SER A 28 -18.36 4.53 -14.54
N LYS A 29 -18.70 3.25 -14.35
CA LYS A 29 -18.35 2.48 -13.15
C LYS A 29 -16.84 2.51 -12.87
N SER A 30 -16.03 2.36 -13.93
CA SER A 30 -14.57 2.39 -13.85
C SER A 30 -14.02 3.75 -13.43
N TYR A 31 -14.62 4.85 -13.89
CA TYR A 31 -14.25 6.19 -13.47
C TYR A 31 -14.50 6.38 -11.97
N LEU A 32 -15.71 6.05 -11.50
CA LEU A 32 -16.07 6.17 -10.08
C LEU A 32 -15.17 5.31 -9.18
N ALA A 33 -14.92 4.06 -9.55
CA ALA A 33 -14.00 3.18 -8.81
C ALA A 33 -12.59 3.77 -8.73
N THR A 34 -12.07 4.27 -9.85
CA THR A 34 -10.73 4.89 -9.89
C THR A 34 -10.66 6.13 -9.01
N THR A 35 -11.71 6.97 -9.02
CA THR A 35 -11.80 8.15 -8.16
C THR A 35 -11.82 7.78 -6.68
N LEU A 36 -12.61 6.77 -6.28
CA LEU A 36 -12.67 6.30 -4.90
C LEU A 36 -11.31 5.77 -4.42
N ILE A 37 -10.64 4.95 -5.22
CA ILE A 37 -9.30 4.46 -4.90
C ILE A 37 -8.32 5.62 -4.76
N GLY A 38 -8.32 6.56 -5.71
CA GLY A 38 -7.43 7.72 -5.68
C GLY A 38 -7.72 8.69 -4.52
N LEU A 39 -8.98 8.79 -4.06
CA LEU A 39 -9.33 9.52 -2.85
C LEU A 39 -8.77 8.82 -1.63
N ARG A 40 -8.99 7.52 -1.50
CA ARG A 40 -8.55 6.75 -0.33
C ARG A 40 -7.04 6.70 -0.20
N VAL A 41 -6.29 6.59 -1.31
CA VAL A 41 -4.83 6.68 -1.32
C VAL A 41 -4.36 8.05 -0.82
N ARG A 42 -5.05 9.15 -1.21
CA ARG A 42 -4.72 10.50 -0.73
C ARG A 42 -4.96 10.63 0.77
N GLU A 43 -6.10 10.14 1.28
CA GLU A 43 -6.40 10.13 2.71
C GLU A 43 -5.39 9.32 3.54
N LYS A 44 -4.85 8.25 2.96
CA LYS A 44 -3.88 7.36 3.62
C LYS A 44 -2.43 7.76 3.38
N LYS A 45 -2.17 8.83 2.64
CA LYS A 45 -0.82 9.20 2.21
C LYS A 45 0.14 9.36 3.38
N GLU A 46 -0.26 10.09 4.42
CA GLU A 46 0.59 10.35 5.59
C GLU A 46 0.97 9.04 6.30
N VAL A 47 -0.01 8.19 6.59
CA VAL A 47 0.21 6.87 7.20
C VAL A 47 1.13 5.99 6.33
N ILE A 48 0.93 5.99 5.01
CA ILE A 48 1.79 5.24 4.07
C ILE A 48 3.23 5.78 4.13
N GLN A 49 3.41 7.10 4.23
CA GLN A 49 4.73 7.72 4.35
C GLN A 49 5.40 7.37 5.67
N GLU A 50 4.68 7.37 6.79
CA GLU A 50 5.19 6.95 8.10
C GLU A 50 5.62 5.48 8.08
N MET A 51 4.80 4.58 7.53
CA MET A 51 5.14 3.17 7.36
C MET A 51 6.39 2.99 6.50
N LEU A 52 6.49 3.75 5.41
CA LEU A 52 7.64 3.71 4.51
C LEU A 52 8.91 4.21 5.19
N ASP A 53 8.81 5.29 5.97
CA ASP A 53 9.95 5.86 6.72
C ASP A 53 10.44 4.88 7.79
N HIS A 54 9.52 4.31 8.57
CA HIS A 54 9.85 3.28 9.55
C HIS A 54 10.54 2.07 8.91
N CYS A 55 9.98 1.53 7.82
CA CYS A 55 10.58 0.42 7.09
C CYS A 55 11.94 0.75 6.46
N ALA A 56 12.16 2.00 6.06
CA ALA A 56 13.44 2.47 5.52
C ALA A 56 14.49 2.56 6.64
N SER A 57 14.12 3.10 7.80
CA SER A 57 14.99 3.21 8.97
C SER A 57 15.51 1.84 9.43
N LEU A 58 14.64 0.82 9.48
CA LEU A 58 15.01 -0.55 9.85
C LEU A 58 15.96 -1.22 8.83
N ARG A 59 16.05 -0.67 7.61
CA ARG A 59 16.92 -1.19 6.54
C ARG A 59 18.16 -0.32 6.31
N GLY A 60 18.34 0.75 7.09
CA GLY A 60 19.42 1.71 6.86
C GLY A 60 19.31 2.45 5.53
N LEU A 61 18.09 2.59 4.99
CA LEU A 61 17.80 3.31 3.75
C LEU A 61 17.10 4.63 4.05
N SER A 62 17.19 5.57 3.12
CA SER A 62 16.27 6.70 3.10
C SER A 62 14.88 6.30 2.59
N GLN A 63 13.86 7.05 3.00
CA GLN A 63 12.49 6.86 2.52
C GLN A 63 12.42 6.85 0.97
N GLY A 64 13.19 7.71 0.29
CA GLY A 64 13.22 7.83 -1.17
C GLY A 64 13.87 6.64 -1.87
N GLU A 65 14.92 6.07 -1.28
CA GLU A 65 15.57 4.85 -1.79
C GLU A 65 14.62 3.66 -1.68
N LEU A 66 14.00 3.47 -0.51
CA LEU A 66 13.04 2.38 -0.32
C LEU A 66 11.82 2.54 -1.24
N PHE A 67 11.31 3.76 -1.42
CA PHE A 67 10.24 4.06 -2.36
C PHE A 67 10.59 3.59 -3.78
N THR A 68 11.77 3.98 -4.25
CA THR A 68 12.26 3.63 -5.59
C THR A 68 12.44 2.12 -5.72
N ALA A 69 13.02 1.47 -4.71
CA ALA A 69 13.22 0.02 -4.69
C ALA A 69 11.90 -0.76 -4.83
N ILE A 70 10.85 -0.35 -4.09
CA ILE A 70 9.52 -0.98 -4.16
C ILE A 70 8.86 -0.75 -5.53
N LEU A 71 8.99 0.46 -6.11
CA LEU A 71 8.41 0.74 -7.43
C LEU A 71 9.10 -0.05 -8.55
N THR A 72 10.41 -0.26 -8.44
CA THR A 72 11.18 -1.07 -9.39
C THR A 72 10.93 -2.56 -9.21
N ASN A 73 10.81 -3.02 -7.97
CA ASN A 73 10.55 -4.40 -7.61
C ASN A 73 9.48 -4.49 -6.49
N PRO A 74 8.21 -4.76 -6.84
CA PRO A 74 7.13 -4.85 -5.85
C PRO A 74 7.32 -5.93 -4.77
N GLN A 75 8.18 -6.92 -5.01
CA GLN A 75 8.52 -7.99 -4.06
C GLN A 75 9.75 -7.67 -3.21
N TYR A 76 10.30 -6.45 -3.30
CA TYR A 76 11.54 -6.06 -2.62
C TYR A 76 11.52 -6.36 -1.12
N LEU A 77 10.40 -6.05 -0.44
CA LEU A 77 10.26 -6.28 1.00
C LEU A 77 10.24 -7.77 1.39
N GLU A 78 9.71 -8.64 0.54
CA GLU A 78 9.67 -10.09 0.74
C GLU A 78 11.04 -10.71 0.52
N GLN A 79 11.79 -10.19 -0.46
CA GLN A 79 13.13 -10.66 -0.82
C GLN A 79 14.22 -10.14 0.11
N GLN A 80 14.00 -8.99 0.74
CA GLN A 80 14.87 -8.39 1.75
C GLN A 80 14.11 -8.21 3.06
N PRO A 81 13.84 -9.32 3.77
CA PRO A 81 13.26 -9.25 5.11
C PRO A 81 14.22 -8.51 6.04
N ILE A 82 13.66 -7.81 7.04
CA ILE A 82 14.47 -7.28 8.13
C ILE A 82 15.01 -8.49 8.90
N VAL A 83 16.32 -8.61 9.01
CA VAL A 83 16.93 -9.60 9.88
C VAL A 83 16.75 -9.07 11.29
N GLU A 84 15.93 -9.74 12.10
CA GLU A 84 15.91 -9.49 13.53
C GLU A 84 17.23 -10.03 14.09
N ASP A 85 18.17 -9.14 14.38
CA ASP A 85 19.31 -9.48 15.23
C ASP A 85 18.75 -9.77 16.63
N VAL A 86 18.53 -11.05 16.91
CA VAL A 86 18.30 -11.56 18.26
C VAL A 86 19.62 -11.45 19.02
N GLU A 87 20.04 -10.24 19.36
CA GLU A 87 21.12 -10.02 20.31
C GLU A 87 20.61 -10.35 21.72
N GLN A 88 20.80 -11.63 22.07
CA GLN A 88 21.37 -12.13 23.32
C GLN A 88 21.04 -11.33 24.59
N THR A 89 19.99 -11.76 25.30
CA THR A 89 19.91 -11.63 26.75
C THR A 89 20.76 -12.74 27.40
N GLU A 90 22.08 -12.68 27.22
CA GLU A 90 23.02 -13.30 28.16
C GLU A 90 23.64 -12.20 29.01
N GLY A 91 23.28 -12.14 30.29
CA GLY A 91 23.99 -11.36 31.29
C GLY A 91 23.09 -10.55 32.21
N LEU A 92 22.51 -11.22 33.20
CA LEU A 92 22.06 -10.79 34.54
C LEU A 92 21.45 -12.07 35.13
N ASP A 93 22.04 -12.83 36.06
CA ASP A 93 22.81 -12.44 37.22
C ASP A 93 23.84 -13.52 37.62
N ALA A 94 24.92 -13.04 38.22
CA ALA A 94 25.95 -13.80 38.94
C ALA A 94 25.48 -14.26 40.33
#